data_AF-A0A1V5D1I8-F1
#
_entry.id   AF-A0A1V5D1I8-F1
#
_cell.length_a   1.000
_cell.length_b   1.000
_cell.length_c   1.000
_cell.angle_alpha   90.00
_cell.angle_beta   90.00
_cell.angle_gamma   90.00
#
_symmetry.space_group_name_H-M   'P 1'
#
loop_
_entity.id
_entity.type
_entity.pdbx_description
1 polymer ?
#
loop_
_entity_poly.entity_id
_entity_poly.type
_entity_poly.pdbx_seq_one_letter_code
_entity_poly.pdbx_strand_id
1 'polypeptide(L)' 'MDTVENVKLFGKKAKGRQERIRHLEGKPLTRHEAIKAHCFDCTGGYSDGARDCGIKTCSLYRYHPYRTAK' A
#
# COMPACT_ATOMS: atom_id res chain seq x y z
N MET A 1 10.68 2.00 12.07
CA MET A 1 11.81 2.46 11.23
C MET A 1 11.71 1.74 9.91
N ASP A 2 10.86 2.26 9.02
CA ASP A 2 10.55 1.65 7.73
C ASP A 2 11.49 2.19 6.66
N THR A 3 12.69 1.63 6.58
CA THR A 3 13.65 1.98 5.54
C THR A 3 13.20 1.45 4.18
N VAL A 4 13.67 2.09 3.09
CA VAL A 4 13.41 1.65 1.71
C VAL A 4 13.83 0.19 1.49
N GLU A 5 14.87 -0.27 2.18
CA GLU A 5 15.39 -1.63 2.11
C GLU A 5 14.38 -2.66 2.63
N ASN A 6 13.71 -2.37 3.74
CA ASN A 6 12.67 -3.22 4.30
C ASN A 6 11.47 -3.33 3.34
N VAL A 7 11.05 -2.21 2.75
CA VAL A 7 9.96 -2.19 1.74
C VAL A 7 10.34 -2.98 0.49
N LYS A 8 11.63 -3.05 0.15
CA LYS A 8 12.08 -3.78 -1.04
C LYS A 8 11.93 -5.30 -0.92
N LEU A 9 11.92 -5.85 0.30
CA LEU A 9 11.85 -7.28 0.58
C LEU A 9 10.45 -7.88 0.35
N PHE A 10 9.39 -7.09 0.56
CA PHE A 10 8.01 -7.58 0.54
C PHE A 10 7.23 -7.14 -0.70
N GLY A 11 6.20 -7.91 -1.05
CA GLY A 11 5.16 -7.51 -2.00
C GLY A 11 5.67 -7.03 -3.34
N LYS A 12 6.63 -7.72 -3.97
CA LYS A 12 7.32 -7.28 -5.20
C LYS A 12 6.38 -6.86 -6.34
N LYS A 13 5.18 -7.45 -6.41
CA LYS A 13 4.12 -7.15 -7.38
C LYS A 13 2.89 -6.44 -6.78
N ALA A 14 2.96 -6.04 -5.52
CA ALA A 14 1.83 -5.43 -4.84
C ALA A 14 1.69 -3.95 -5.21
N LYS A 15 0.44 -3.50 -5.38
CA LYS A 15 0.08 -2.10 -5.62
C LYS A 15 0.46 -1.27 -4.37
N GLY A 16 1.00 -0.08 -4.58
CA GLY A 16 1.42 0.81 -3.49
C GLY A 16 2.89 0.68 -3.10
N ARG A 17 3.59 -0.39 -3.51
CA ARG A 17 5.01 -0.58 -3.19
C ARG A 17 5.88 0.55 -3.74
N GLN A 18 5.72 0.88 -5.02
CA GLN A 18 6.53 1.90 -5.67
C GLN A 18 6.20 3.29 -5.13
N GLU A 19 4.93 3.56 -4.87
CA GLU A 19 4.46 4.78 -4.23
C GLU A 19 5.04 4.91 -2.81
N ARG A 20 5.08 3.82 -2.04
CA ARG A 20 5.71 3.80 -0.72
C ARG A 20 7.22 4.09 -0.79
N ILE A 21 7.94 3.48 -1.73
CA ILE A 21 9.37 3.77 -1.96
C ILE A 21 9.56 5.26 -2.30
N ARG A 22 8.76 5.79 -3.24
CA ARG A 22 8.83 7.21 -3.63
C ARG A 22 8.57 8.13 -2.44
N HIS A 23 7.60 7.83 -1.59
CA HIS A 23 7.33 8.59 -0.38
C HIS A 23 8.53 8.60 0.58
N LEU A 24 9.14 7.43 0.81
CA LEU A 24 10.33 7.30 1.66
C LEU A 24 11.55 8.03 1.06
N GLU A 25 11.62 8.16 -0.26
CA GLU A 25 12.62 8.97 -0.98
C GLU A 25 12.30 10.47 -0.99
N GLY A 26 11.23 10.92 -0.32
CA GLY A 26 10.80 12.32 -0.29
C GLY A 26 10.19 12.83 -1.59
N LYS A 27 9.88 11.94 -2.54
CA LYS A 27 9.28 12.32 -3.82
C LYS A 27 7.78 12.59 -3.66
N PRO A 28 7.22 13.55 -4.41
CA PRO A 28 5.80 13.86 -4.34
C PRO A 28 4.95 12.68 -4.81
N LEU A 29 3.79 12.52 -4.17
CA LEU A 29 2.73 11.59 -4.56
C LEU A 29 1.43 12.36 -4.77
N THR A 30 0.66 11.92 -5.75
CA THR A 30 -0.75 12.30 -5.85
C THR A 30 -1.55 11.69 -4.70
N ARG A 31 -2.75 12.22 -4.44
CA ARG A 31 -3.65 11.69 -3.40
C ARG A 31 -3.92 10.19 -3.57
N HIS A 32 -4.12 9.73 -4.81
CA HIS A 32 -4.41 8.32 -5.07
C HIS A 32 -3.17 7.43 -4.88
N GLU A 33 -1.98 7.91 -5.26
CA GLU A 33 -0.72 7.20 -4.99
C GLU A 33 -0.44 7.11 -3.49
N ALA A 34 -0.69 8.18 -2.73
CA ALA A 34 -0.53 8.19 -1.27
C ALA A 34 -1.46 7.17 -0.59
N ILE A 35 -2.71 7.04 -1.05
CA ILE A 35 -3.63 6.00 -0.57
C ILE A 35 -3.07 4.61 -0.84
N LYS A 36 -2.56 4.34 -2.05
CA LYS A 36 -1.94 3.04 -2.36
C LYS A 36 -0.73 2.75 -1.47
N ALA A 37 0.15 3.73 -1.29
CA ALA A 37 1.32 3.62 -0.43
C ALA A 37 0.93 3.29 1.02
N HIS A 38 -0.13 3.95 1.52
CA HIS A 38 -0.68 3.67 2.84
C HIS A 38 -1.29 2.27 2.93
N CYS A 39 -2.07 1.83 1.94
CA CYS A 39 -2.60 0.47 1.94
C CYS A 39 -1.49 -0.58 1.92
N PHE A 40 -0.43 -0.37 1.13
CA PHE A 40 0.73 -1.26 1.11
C PHE A 40 1.41 -1.35 2.49
N ASP A 41 1.56 -0.22 3.18
CA ASP A 41 2.13 -0.20 4.52
C ASP A 41 1.23 -0.87 5.58
N CYS A 42 -0.05 -0.49 5.58
CA CYS A 42 -1.05 -0.99 6.52
C CYS A 42 -1.22 -2.52 6.45
N THR A 43 -1.08 -3.11 5.26
CA THR A 43 -1.15 -4.58 5.07
C THR A 43 0.20 -5.28 5.26
N GLY A 44 1.22 -4.60 5.80
CA GLY A 44 2.55 -5.20 6.00
C GLY A 44 3.24 -5.58 4.70
N GLY A 45 3.04 -4.79 3.65
CA GLY A 45 3.59 -5.02 2.32
C GLY A 45 2.95 -6.17 1.55
N TYR A 46 1.76 -6.62 1.95
CA TYR A 46 1.10 -7.80 1.37
C TYR A 46 2.01 -9.03 1.34
N SER A 47 2.76 -9.26 2.42
CA SER A 47 3.69 -10.40 2.56
C SER A 47 2.98 -11.75 2.46
N ASP A 48 1.70 -11.80 2.83
CA ASP A 48 0.80 -12.96 2.76
C ASP A 48 0.04 -13.07 1.41
N GLY A 49 0.12 -12.04 0.55
CA GLY A 49 -0.50 -12.02 -0.77
C GLY A 49 -1.34 -10.77 -1.03
N ALA A 50 -1.43 -10.39 -2.31
CA ALA A 50 -2.23 -9.25 -2.75
C ALA A 50 -3.73 -9.56 -2.68
N ARG A 51 -4.40 -9.13 -1.60
CA ARG A 51 -5.82 -9.41 -1.34
C ARG A 51 -6.57 -8.20 -0.79
N ASP A 52 -7.90 -8.26 -0.84
CA ASP A 52 -8.76 -7.34 -0.11
C ASP A 52 -8.53 -7.50 1.40
N CYS A 53 -8.31 -6.40 2.13
CA CYS A 53 -8.18 -6.44 3.58
C CYS A 53 -9.53 -6.69 4.29
N GLY A 54 -10.65 -6.40 3.63
CA GLY A 54 -12.01 -6.65 4.15
C GLY A 54 -12.47 -5.73 5.29
N ILE A 55 -11.64 -4.75 5.69
CA ILE A 55 -11.94 -3.83 6.80
C ILE A 55 -12.90 -2.73 6.34
N LYS A 56 -14.21 -3.02 6.29
CA LYS A 56 -15.23 -2.10 5.77
C LYS A 56 -15.38 -0.80 6.58
N THR A 57 -14.98 -0.80 7.84
CA THR A 57 -14.97 0.38 8.71
C THR A 57 -13.79 1.32 8.43
N CYS A 58 -12.79 0.88 7.66
CA CYS A 58 -11.68 1.73 7.26
C CYS A 58 -12.18 2.85 6.33
N SER A 59 -11.84 4.09 6.66
CA SER A 59 -12.19 5.27 5.86
C SER A 59 -11.65 5.22 4.42
N LEU A 60 -10.57 4.47 4.21
CA LEU A 60 -9.95 4.26 2.91
C LEU A 60 -10.43 3.00 2.18
N TYR A 61 -11.30 2.19 2.79
CA TYR A 61 -11.72 0.89 2.22
C TYR A 61 -12.28 1.03 0.81
N ARG A 62 -13.09 2.06 0.56
CA ARG A 62 -13.67 2.36 -0.77
C ARG A 62 -12.63 2.62 -1.87
N TYR A 63 -11.40 2.99 -1.49
CA TYR A 63 -10.29 3.27 -2.39
C TYR A 63 -9.23 2.16 -2.39
N HIS A 64 -9.47 1.06 -1.66
CA HIS A 64 -8.51 -0.01 -1.48
C HIS A 64 -8.15 -0.66 -2.83
N PRO A 65 -6.85 -0.86 -3.14
CA PRO A 65 -6.38 -1.26 -4.48
C PRO A 65 -6.82 -2.66 -4.94
N TYR A 66 -7.30 -3.47 -4.00
CA TYR A 66 -7.78 -4.84 -4.22
C TYR A 66 -9.21 -5.06 -3.71
N ARG A 67 -9.99 -3.99 -3.50
CA ARG A 67 -11.39 -4.10 -3.05
C ARG A 67 -12.18 -5.01 -4.00
N THR A 68 -12.87 -6.02 -3.48
CA THR A 68 -13.70 -6.94 -4.27
C THR A 68 -15.20 -6.69 -4.10
N ALA A 69 -15.61 -5.99 -3.04
CA ALA A 69 -16.99 -5.56 -2.88
C ALA A 69 -17.35 -4.52 -3.96
N LYS A 70 -18.41 -4.77 -4.74
CA LYS A 70 -19.01 -3.76 -5.63
C LYS A 70 -19.54 -2.60 -4.79
#